data_AF-A0A0K9NCH8-F1
#
_entry.id   AF-A0A0K9NCH8-F1
#
_cell.length_a   1.000
_cell.length_b   1.000
_cell.length_c   1.000
_cell.angle_alpha   90.00
_cell.angle_beta   90.00
_cell.angle_gamma   90.00
#
_symmetry.space_group_name_H-M   'P 1'
#
loop_
_entity.id
_entity.type
_entity.pdbx_description
1 polymer ?
#
loop_
_entity_poly.entity_id
_entity_poly.type
_entity_poly.pdbx_seq_one_letter_code
_entity_poly.pdbx_strand_id
1 'polypeptide(L)'
;MTHVHRADYHVPEQKEQKQKKEQNTRDRQGPEKGQPEYRYHDDTAQRRMSKREWEKDRKKSVAGRVVAVITIVLTVAGIVVSVIEDHGPEISSWVDTEFGEGEGAAVSEEYQYDPYEYVETSIPKTGESAEYVLSTGHYIVGTHIPEGNYAAETQDTFDTVQVHDNVNGIYLFEYEDKEENCLDDLRMYQGAIVTVGCEDTVTLKTDNGQTGLMEQGIPNPLTETVAIGSGEEKTAGIDFEPGIYDIVASGEIGIVDITVYDEVGEKIKTFSVYLGEDSGNGKEYKYMVLPEKTTIACNDGVALSLTPAETIASEDYLGFYENLY
;
A
#
# COMPACT_ATOMS: atom_id res chain seq x y z
N MET A 1 46.12 -37.37 3.11
CA MET A 1 45.13 -38.48 3.18
C MET A 1 44.50 -38.42 4.56
N THR A 2 43.43 -37.64 4.71
CA THR A 2 42.02 -38.10 4.62
C THR A 2 41.58 -38.97 5.79
N HIS A 3 40.87 -38.27 6.68
CA HIS A 3 39.59 -38.62 7.30
C HIS A 3 39.55 -39.55 8.51
N VAL A 4 38.86 -39.00 9.50
CA VAL A 4 38.68 -39.36 10.90
C VAL A 4 37.48 -40.31 11.04
N HIS A 5 37.57 -41.13 12.08
CA HIS A 5 36.55 -42.06 12.55
C HIS A 5 35.17 -41.44 12.77
N ARG A 6 34.17 -42.22 12.34
CA ARG A 6 32.74 -42.15 12.66
C ARG A 6 32.52 -42.29 14.17
N ALA A 7 31.78 -41.36 14.76
CA ALA A 7 31.22 -41.48 16.12
C ALA A 7 29.70 -41.30 16.02
N ASP A 8 28.98 -42.26 16.61
CA ASP A 8 27.54 -42.33 16.70
C ASP A 8 26.96 -41.17 17.52
N TYR A 9 26.00 -40.45 16.97
CA TYR A 9 25.22 -39.46 17.71
C TYR A 9 23.95 -40.11 18.27
N HIS A 10 23.88 -40.09 19.60
CA HIS A 10 22.75 -40.48 20.44
C HIS A 10 21.77 -39.29 20.50
N VAL A 11 20.48 -39.54 20.24
CA VAL A 11 19.40 -38.55 20.38
C VAL A 11 18.84 -38.64 21.81
N PRO A 12 18.88 -37.57 22.64
CA PRO A 12 18.23 -37.59 23.95
C PRO A 12 16.74 -37.19 23.86
N GLU A 13 15.97 -37.79 24.76
CA GLU A 13 14.51 -37.90 24.77
C GLU A 13 13.74 -36.59 25.06
N GLN A 14 12.68 -36.35 24.28
CA GLN A 14 11.65 -35.30 24.48
C GLN A 14 10.80 -35.45 25.76
N LYS A 15 11.12 -36.38 26.67
CA LYS A 15 10.32 -36.64 27.88
C LYS A 15 10.73 -35.78 29.09
N GLU A 16 11.97 -35.30 29.17
CA GLU A 16 12.44 -34.53 30.34
C GLU A 16 11.98 -33.05 30.32
N GLN A 17 11.70 -32.46 29.15
CA GLN A 17 11.23 -31.07 29.08
C GLN A 17 9.74 -30.92 29.48
N LYS A 18 8.93 -31.97 29.32
CA LYS A 18 7.51 -31.95 29.75
C LYS A 18 7.35 -32.00 31.27
N GLN A 19 8.21 -32.74 31.97
CA GLN A 19 8.17 -32.84 33.44
C GLN A 19 8.57 -31.53 34.15
N LYS A 20 9.51 -30.75 33.59
CA LYS A 20 9.87 -29.43 34.16
C LYS A 20 8.78 -28.37 34.02
N LYS A 21 7.91 -28.47 33.00
CA LYS A 21 6.77 -27.56 32.84
C LYS A 21 5.60 -27.90 33.76
N GLU A 22 5.37 -29.17 34.08
CA GLU A 22 4.28 -29.62 34.97
C GLU A 22 4.55 -29.38 36.46
N GLN A 23 5.82 -29.30 36.88
CA GLN A 23 6.20 -29.08 38.27
C GLN A 23 6.12 -27.60 38.68
N ASN A 24 6.25 -26.67 37.73
CA ASN A 24 6.22 -25.23 37.99
C ASN A 24 4.79 -24.66 38.10
N THR A 25 3.77 -25.44 37.73
CA THR A 25 2.35 -25.06 37.79
C THR A 25 1.66 -25.49 39.11
N ARG A 26 2.35 -26.20 40.00
CA ARG A 26 1.75 -26.78 41.22
C ARG A 26 1.92 -25.96 42.51
N ASP A 27 2.72 -24.89 42.52
CA ASP A 27 3.07 -24.17 43.77
C ASP A 27 2.38 -22.82 44.01
N ARG A 28 1.29 -22.49 43.30
CA ARG A 28 0.54 -21.25 43.59
C ARG A 28 -0.98 -21.44 43.49
N GLN A 29 -1.59 -22.06 44.50
CA GLN A 29 -3.03 -21.94 44.78
C GLN A 29 -3.31 -21.76 46.28
N GLY A 30 -4.08 -20.71 46.58
CA GLY A 30 -4.92 -20.56 47.78
C GLY A 30 -5.09 -19.09 48.24
N PRO A 31 -6.28 -18.62 48.69
CA PRO A 31 -7.65 -19.15 48.53
C PRO A 31 -8.70 -18.13 48.00
N GLU A 32 -9.85 -18.68 47.59
CA GLU A 32 -11.04 -18.07 46.97
C GLU A 32 -11.78 -16.98 47.76
N LYS A 33 -12.40 -16.01 47.03
CA LYS A 33 -13.70 -15.39 47.36
C LYS A 33 -14.49 -14.98 46.09
N GLY A 34 -15.60 -15.68 45.83
CA GLY A 34 -16.91 -15.19 45.34
C GLY A 34 -17.07 -14.42 44.01
N GLN A 35 -17.74 -15.04 43.03
CA GLN A 35 -18.22 -14.49 41.74
C GLN A 35 -19.32 -13.40 41.87
N PRO A 36 -19.60 -12.63 40.79
CA PRO A 36 -20.74 -13.03 39.95
C PRO A 36 -20.51 -12.96 38.42
N GLU A 37 -21.27 -13.82 37.76
CA GLU A 37 -21.42 -14.14 36.35
C GLU A 37 -22.24 -13.07 35.60
N TYR A 38 -21.83 -12.64 34.40
CA TYR A 38 -22.66 -11.84 33.50
C TYR A 38 -22.84 -12.49 32.13
N ARG A 39 -24.11 -12.83 31.88
CA ARG A 39 -24.73 -13.37 30.67
C ARG A 39 -24.55 -12.47 29.45
N TYR A 40 -24.32 -13.10 28.30
CA TYR A 40 -24.52 -12.55 26.97
C TYR A 40 -26.01 -12.29 26.73
N HIS A 41 -26.37 -11.06 26.35
CA HIS A 41 -27.68 -10.71 25.79
C HIS A 41 -27.47 -10.06 24.42
N ASP A 42 -27.94 -10.77 23.39
CA ASP A 42 -28.26 -10.23 22.07
C ASP A 42 -29.61 -9.50 22.18
N ASP A 43 -29.70 -8.29 21.63
CA ASP A 43 -30.99 -7.62 21.41
C ASP A 43 -30.86 -6.55 20.31
N THR A 44 -31.35 -6.93 19.13
CA THR A 44 -31.78 -6.02 18.06
C THR A 44 -32.83 -5.02 18.58
N ALA A 45 -32.57 -3.72 18.45
CA ALA A 45 -33.61 -2.70 18.62
C ALA A 45 -33.45 -1.56 17.61
N GLN A 46 -34.19 -1.67 16.51
CA GLN A 46 -34.51 -0.57 15.61
C GLN A 46 -35.06 0.62 16.39
N ARG A 47 -34.39 1.78 16.34
CA ARG A 47 -34.97 3.07 16.76
C ARG A 47 -35.25 3.93 15.53
N ARG A 48 -36.54 4.20 15.31
CA ARG A 48 -37.04 5.21 14.36
C ARG A 48 -36.51 6.58 14.74
N MET A 49 -35.53 7.10 14.00
CA MET A 49 -35.05 8.49 14.14
C MET A 49 -35.98 9.46 13.40
N SER A 50 -36.17 10.66 13.97
CA SER A 50 -37.04 11.69 13.42
C SER A 50 -36.37 12.47 12.28
N LYS A 51 -37.14 13.00 11.33
CA LYS A 51 -36.62 13.74 10.16
C LYS A 51 -35.73 14.95 10.48
N ARG A 52 -35.79 15.50 11.71
CA ARG A 52 -34.90 16.59 12.18
C ARG A 52 -33.53 16.09 12.67
N GLU A 53 -33.43 14.81 13.04
CA GLU A 53 -32.15 14.16 13.40
C GLU A 53 -31.39 13.74 12.14
N TRP A 54 -32.09 13.31 11.08
CA TRP A 54 -31.51 13.03 9.75
C TRP A 54 -30.78 14.24 9.13
N GLU A 55 -31.31 15.45 9.22
CA GLU A 55 -30.67 16.64 8.62
C GLU A 55 -29.45 17.12 9.42
N LYS A 56 -29.42 16.87 10.74
CA LYS A 56 -28.25 17.18 11.59
C LYS A 56 -27.14 16.14 11.43
N ASP A 57 -27.48 14.86 11.30
CA ASP A 57 -26.51 13.81 11.00
C ASP A 57 -25.95 13.92 9.58
N ARG A 58 -26.74 14.37 8.59
CA ARG A 58 -26.23 14.59 7.23
C ARG A 58 -25.23 15.76 7.16
N LYS A 59 -25.39 16.81 7.97
CA LYS A 59 -24.40 17.90 8.07
C LYS A 59 -23.17 17.51 8.90
N LYS A 60 -23.33 16.69 9.95
CA LYS A 60 -22.20 16.12 10.70
C LYS A 60 -21.44 15.04 9.92
N SER A 61 -22.11 14.30 9.04
CA SER A 61 -21.55 13.22 8.21
C SER A 61 -20.66 13.74 7.07
N VAL A 62 -20.94 14.92 6.52
CA VAL A 62 -20.08 15.51 5.49
C VAL A 62 -18.86 16.16 6.13
N ALA A 63 -19.03 16.94 7.20
CA ALA A 63 -17.91 17.54 7.93
C ALA A 63 -16.98 16.49 8.57
N GLY A 64 -17.53 15.42 9.14
CA GLY A 64 -16.74 14.32 9.71
C GLY A 64 -15.99 13.48 8.67
N ARG A 65 -16.54 13.35 7.45
CA ARG A 65 -15.85 12.68 6.34
C ARG A 65 -14.67 13.50 5.82
N VAL A 66 -14.81 14.83 5.75
CA VAL A 66 -13.73 15.73 5.34
C VAL A 66 -12.59 15.75 6.37
N VAL A 67 -12.91 15.75 7.68
CA VAL A 67 -11.90 15.74 8.76
C VAL A 67 -11.15 14.40 8.83
N ALA A 68 -11.80 13.26 8.61
CA ALA A 68 -11.13 11.96 8.59
C ALA A 68 -10.17 11.81 7.39
N VAL A 69 -10.54 12.36 6.22
CA VAL A 69 -9.67 12.39 5.03
C VAL A 69 -8.42 13.24 5.28
N ILE A 70 -8.56 14.41 5.89
CA ILE A 70 -7.42 15.27 6.28
C ILE A 70 -6.51 14.56 7.30
N THR A 71 -7.08 13.81 8.25
CA THR A 71 -6.29 13.13 9.28
C THR A 71 -5.45 11.98 8.72
N ILE A 72 -5.97 11.21 7.76
CA ILE A 72 -5.23 10.11 7.12
C ILE A 72 -4.08 10.64 6.25
N VAL A 73 -4.28 11.78 5.57
CA VAL A 73 -3.21 12.48 4.85
C VAL A 73 -2.09 12.93 5.80
N LEU A 74 -2.45 13.40 7.00
CA LEU A 74 -1.48 13.87 8.00
C LEU A 74 -0.76 12.76 8.78
N THR A 75 -1.21 11.50 8.74
CA THR A 75 -0.53 10.40 9.47
C THR A 75 0.55 9.71 8.63
N VAL A 76 0.56 9.92 7.31
CA VAL A 76 1.53 9.30 6.39
C VAL A 76 2.63 10.28 5.95
N ALA A 77 2.40 11.59 6.03
CA ALA A 77 3.40 12.61 5.77
C ALA A 77 3.44 13.59 6.94
N GLY A 78 4.59 13.68 7.63
CA GLY A 78 4.83 14.65 8.71
C GLY A 78 4.75 16.10 8.23
N ILE A 79 3.55 16.61 7.97
CA ILE A 79 3.27 17.98 7.54
C ILE A 79 2.35 18.62 8.57
N VAL A 80 2.92 19.40 9.49
CA VAL A 80 2.15 20.12 10.53
C VAL A 80 1.62 21.48 10.05
N VAL A 81 1.93 21.96 8.85
CA VAL A 81 1.98 23.43 8.67
C VAL A 81 0.69 24.10 8.16
N SER A 82 -0.24 23.44 7.46
CA SER A 82 -1.30 24.18 6.73
C SER A 82 -2.68 24.28 7.39
N VAL A 83 -2.91 23.80 8.62
CA VAL A 83 -4.21 23.92 9.34
C VAL A 83 -4.12 24.82 10.59
N ILE A 84 -3.02 25.57 10.75
CA ILE A 84 -2.80 26.39 11.95
C ILE A 84 -3.63 27.68 11.94
N GLU A 85 -4.05 28.19 10.78
CA GLU A 85 -4.69 29.51 10.70
C GLU A 85 -6.12 29.57 11.26
N ASP A 86 -6.92 28.49 11.17
CA ASP A 86 -8.33 28.51 11.61
C ASP A 86 -8.60 27.80 12.95
N HIS A 87 -7.71 26.92 13.41
CA HIS A 87 -7.95 26.08 14.61
C HIS A 87 -6.81 26.08 15.64
N GLY A 88 -5.81 26.95 15.48
CA GLY A 88 -4.64 27.11 16.36
C GLY A 88 -4.85 26.91 17.87
N PRO A 89 -5.91 27.46 18.50
CA PRO A 89 -6.11 27.35 19.94
C PRO A 89 -6.60 25.97 20.41
N GLU A 90 -7.34 25.23 19.56
CA GLU A 90 -7.89 23.93 19.93
C GLU A 90 -6.83 22.83 19.79
N ILE A 91 -6.01 22.91 18.73
CA ILE A 91 -4.86 22.03 18.51
C ILE A 91 -3.76 22.24 19.55
N SER A 92 -3.48 23.48 19.97
CA SER A 92 -2.50 23.73 21.04
C SER A 92 -2.94 23.10 22.36
N SER A 93 -4.23 23.22 22.70
CA SER A 93 -4.78 22.62 23.93
C SER A 93 -4.73 21.10 23.93
N TRP A 94 -4.90 20.47 22.76
CA TRP A 94 -4.80 19.01 22.61
C TRP A 94 -3.35 18.53 22.71
N VAL A 95 -2.41 19.24 22.08
CA VAL A 95 -0.96 18.93 22.15
C VAL A 95 -0.42 19.10 23.57
N ASP A 96 -0.80 20.17 24.28
CA ASP A 96 -0.42 20.40 25.67
C ASP A 96 -0.96 19.30 26.60
N THR A 97 -2.12 18.72 26.27
CA THR A 97 -2.77 17.63 27.03
C THR A 97 -2.12 16.28 26.78
N GLU A 98 -1.70 15.99 25.54
CA GLU A 98 -1.16 14.68 25.15
C GLU A 98 0.37 14.57 25.38
N PHE A 99 1.11 15.67 25.23
CA PHE A 99 2.58 15.67 25.26
C PHE A 99 3.20 16.44 26.45
N GLY A 100 2.41 17.24 27.17
CA GLY A 100 2.85 18.02 28.33
C GLY A 100 3.71 19.25 27.97
N GLU A 101 3.68 20.27 28.82
CA GLU A 101 4.38 21.55 28.63
C GLU A 101 5.92 21.34 28.51
N GLY A 102 6.40 21.27 27.28
CA GLY A 102 7.82 21.18 26.95
C GLY A 102 8.31 22.49 26.32
N GLU A 103 9.28 23.12 26.97
CA GLU A 103 9.97 24.34 26.54
C GLU A 103 10.32 24.31 25.04
N GLY A 104 10.02 25.43 24.36
CA GLY A 104 10.27 25.62 22.94
C GLY A 104 11.68 25.20 22.53
N ALA A 105 11.76 24.09 21.79
CA ALA A 105 12.96 23.71 21.08
C ALA A 105 13.26 24.81 20.06
N ALA A 106 14.36 25.52 20.26
CA ALA A 106 14.96 26.31 19.20
C ALA A 106 15.26 25.36 18.04
N VAL A 107 14.47 25.43 16.98
CA VAL A 107 14.69 24.69 15.73
C VAL A 107 15.94 25.28 15.09
N SER A 108 17.08 24.67 15.40
CA SER A 108 18.38 24.95 14.78
C SER A 108 18.58 23.99 13.61
N GLU A 109 18.86 24.57 12.44
CA GLU A 109 19.11 23.95 11.13
C GLU A 109 17.86 23.38 10.43
N GLU A 110 17.51 24.00 9.31
CA GLU A 110 16.47 23.59 8.37
C GLU A 110 16.92 22.27 7.73
N TYR A 111 16.43 21.14 8.27
CA TYR A 111 16.72 19.82 7.75
C TYR A 111 16.09 19.69 6.36
N GLN A 112 16.91 19.75 5.31
CA GLN A 112 16.47 19.49 3.94
C GLN A 112 16.47 17.98 3.70
N TYR A 113 15.29 17.42 3.44
CA TYR A 113 15.13 16.00 3.16
C TYR A 113 15.69 15.66 1.77
N ASP A 114 16.74 14.85 1.71
CA ASP A 114 17.24 14.26 0.46
C ASP A 114 16.77 12.79 0.37
N PRO A 115 15.81 12.46 -0.52
CA PRO A 115 15.31 11.09 -0.64
C PRO A 115 16.36 10.09 -1.12
N TYR A 116 17.53 10.56 -1.57
CA TYR A 116 18.61 9.73 -2.07
C TYR A 116 19.85 9.71 -1.17
N GLU A 117 19.77 10.28 0.04
CA GLU A 117 20.92 10.45 0.95
C GLU A 117 21.71 9.14 1.19
N TYR A 118 21.00 8.01 1.32
CA TYR A 118 21.58 6.71 1.66
C TYR A 118 21.85 5.82 0.46
N VAL A 119 21.65 6.32 -0.76
CA VAL A 119 21.79 5.51 -1.97
C VAL A 119 23.27 5.37 -2.32
N GLU A 120 23.80 4.16 -2.14
CA GLU A 120 25.21 3.86 -2.45
C GLU A 120 25.43 3.60 -3.95
N THR A 121 24.39 3.17 -4.66
CA THR A 121 24.46 2.80 -6.07
C THR A 121 24.24 4.03 -6.96
N SER A 122 25.14 4.26 -7.92
CA SER A 122 24.98 5.34 -8.90
C SER A 122 24.44 4.83 -10.22
N ILE A 123 23.39 5.46 -10.74
CA ILE A 123 22.91 5.22 -12.11
C ILE A 123 23.97 5.74 -13.10
N PRO A 124 24.35 4.97 -14.14
CA PRO A 124 25.28 5.44 -15.16
C PRO A 124 24.80 6.75 -15.81
N LYS A 125 25.72 7.70 -16.02
CA LYS A 125 25.41 9.01 -16.61
C LYS A 125 25.08 8.97 -18.10
N THR A 126 25.39 7.86 -18.76
CA THR A 126 25.16 7.64 -20.18
C THR A 126 24.23 6.45 -20.35
N GLY A 127 23.31 6.55 -21.31
CA GLY A 127 22.39 5.48 -21.67
C GLY A 127 21.64 5.88 -22.93
N GLU A 128 20.47 5.31 -23.10
CA GLU A 128 19.57 5.63 -24.20
C GLU A 128 18.54 6.68 -23.76
N SER A 129 18.26 7.64 -24.63
CA SER A 129 17.12 8.53 -24.43
C SER A 129 15.84 7.80 -24.82
N ALA A 130 14.84 7.87 -23.95
CA ALA A 130 13.56 7.20 -24.15
C ALA A 130 12.41 7.95 -23.47
N GLU A 131 11.21 7.69 -23.95
CA GLU A 131 9.97 8.25 -23.45
C GLU A 131 8.96 7.12 -23.21
N TYR A 132 8.29 7.17 -22.06
CA TYR A 132 7.29 6.18 -21.64
C TYR A 132 6.00 6.91 -21.26
N VAL A 133 4.93 6.65 -22.01
CA VAL A 133 3.61 7.21 -21.75
C VAL A 133 2.80 6.18 -20.98
N LEU A 134 2.49 6.48 -19.73
CA LEU A 134 1.95 5.54 -18.75
C LEU A 134 0.58 6.00 -18.27
N SER A 135 -0.39 5.08 -18.23
CA SER A 135 -1.66 5.28 -17.54
C SER A 135 -1.52 4.93 -16.06
N THR A 136 -2.60 5.00 -15.30
CA THR A 136 -2.64 4.48 -13.93
C THR A 136 -2.21 3.00 -13.87
N GLY A 137 -1.36 2.66 -12.90
CA GLY A 137 -0.94 1.29 -12.65
C GLY A 137 0.41 1.16 -11.93
N HIS A 138 0.86 -0.09 -11.80
CA HIS A 138 2.19 -0.43 -11.32
C HIS A 138 3.14 -0.73 -12.48
N TYR A 139 4.37 -0.23 -12.38
CA TYR A 139 5.43 -0.43 -13.37
C TYR A 139 6.73 -0.83 -12.68
N ILE A 140 7.36 -1.91 -13.14
CA ILE A 140 8.59 -2.43 -12.54
C ILE A 140 9.78 -1.92 -13.35
N VAL A 141 10.70 -1.24 -12.67
CA VAL A 141 11.96 -0.79 -13.25
C VAL A 141 12.82 -2.01 -13.56
N GLY A 142 13.33 -2.06 -14.78
CA GLY A 142 13.99 -3.22 -15.36
C GLY A 142 13.09 -4.14 -16.18
N THR A 143 11.76 -4.06 -16.05
CA THR A 143 10.82 -4.86 -16.86
C THR A 143 10.02 -3.98 -17.81
N HIS A 144 9.33 -2.97 -17.29
CA HIS A 144 8.48 -2.07 -18.08
C HIS A 144 9.23 -0.80 -18.50
N ILE A 145 10.10 -0.31 -17.61
CA ILE A 145 10.85 0.94 -17.76
C ILE A 145 12.30 0.62 -17.37
N PRO A 146 13.34 0.99 -18.12
CA PRO A 146 14.72 0.69 -17.76
C PRO A 146 15.17 1.49 -16.52
N GLU A 147 16.22 1.01 -15.85
CA GLU A 147 16.92 1.83 -14.84
C GLU A 147 17.41 3.14 -15.48
N GLY A 148 17.24 4.26 -14.78
CA GLY A 148 17.54 5.57 -15.32
C GLY A 148 17.17 6.71 -14.37
N ASN A 149 17.58 7.93 -14.73
CA ASN A 149 17.03 9.13 -14.10
C ASN A 149 15.95 9.72 -15.02
N TYR A 150 14.80 10.03 -14.45
CA TYR A 150 13.62 10.43 -15.19
C TYR A 150 13.10 11.80 -14.78
N ALA A 151 12.57 12.52 -15.76
CA ALA A 151 11.64 13.62 -15.56
C ALA A 151 10.22 13.16 -15.94
N ALA A 152 9.23 13.53 -15.15
CA ALA A 152 7.82 13.26 -15.36
C ALA A 152 7.09 14.52 -15.85
N GLU A 153 6.34 14.38 -16.94
CA GLU A 153 5.39 15.37 -17.42
C GLU A 153 3.97 14.86 -17.11
N THR A 154 3.30 15.55 -16.18
CA THR A 154 1.91 15.32 -15.75
C THR A 154 0.93 16.15 -16.57
N GLN A 155 -0.34 15.75 -16.61
CA GLN A 155 -1.41 16.50 -17.28
C GLN A 155 -2.29 17.27 -16.30
N ASP A 156 -2.41 16.77 -15.08
CA ASP A 156 -3.05 17.43 -13.94
C ASP A 156 -2.05 17.64 -12.80
N THR A 157 -2.25 18.68 -11.99
CA THR A 157 -1.32 19.00 -10.90
C THR A 157 -1.35 17.98 -9.75
N PHE A 158 -2.39 17.13 -9.72
CA PHE A 158 -2.55 16.02 -8.79
C PHE A 158 -2.27 14.64 -9.40
N ASP A 159 -1.85 14.56 -10.67
CA ASP A 159 -1.31 13.30 -11.18
C ASP A 159 -0.10 12.90 -10.33
N THR A 160 -0.05 11.63 -9.93
CA THR A 160 0.94 11.13 -8.99
C THR A 160 1.94 10.19 -9.66
N VAL A 161 3.21 10.36 -9.29
CA VAL A 161 4.28 9.40 -9.56
C VAL A 161 4.89 9.01 -8.23
N GLN A 162 4.80 7.73 -7.91
CA GLN A 162 5.35 7.16 -6.68
C GLN A 162 6.48 6.21 -7.06
N VAL A 163 7.60 6.26 -6.35
CA VAL A 163 8.73 5.35 -6.53
C VAL A 163 9.01 4.66 -5.22
N HIS A 164 8.98 3.34 -5.25
CA HIS A 164 9.21 2.51 -4.08
C HIS A 164 10.35 1.54 -4.36
N ASP A 165 11.42 1.66 -3.57
CA ASP A 165 12.62 0.84 -3.67
C ASP A 165 13.16 0.52 -2.27
N ASN A 166 12.76 -0.64 -1.75
CA ASN A 166 13.23 -1.14 -0.46
C ASN A 166 14.74 -1.43 -0.43
N VAL A 167 15.37 -1.73 -1.57
CA VAL A 167 16.79 -2.09 -1.64
C VAL A 167 17.66 -0.85 -1.44
N ASN A 168 17.30 0.26 -2.07
CA ASN A 168 18.01 1.53 -1.96
C ASN A 168 17.40 2.48 -0.90
N GLY A 169 16.28 2.09 -0.28
CA GLY A 169 15.60 2.89 0.75
C GLY A 169 14.89 4.13 0.22
N ILE A 170 14.41 4.08 -1.03
CA ILE A 170 13.75 5.22 -1.70
C ILE A 170 12.24 5.07 -1.60
N TYR A 171 11.59 6.11 -1.10
CA TYR A 171 10.14 6.21 -1.00
C TYR A 171 9.73 7.62 -1.44
N LEU A 172 9.20 7.71 -2.66
CA LEU A 172 8.76 8.97 -3.26
C LEU A 172 7.26 8.97 -3.47
N PHE A 173 6.66 10.14 -3.28
CA PHE A 173 5.27 10.43 -3.59
C PHE A 173 5.24 11.85 -4.16
N GLU A 174 5.21 11.94 -5.48
CA GLU A 174 5.42 13.19 -6.22
C GLU A 174 4.20 13.56 -7.04
N TYR A 175 3.89 14.86 -7.05
CA TYR A 175 2.86 15.51 -7.87
C TYR A 175 3.25 16.99 -8.00
N GLU A 176 2.73 17.70 -9.01
CA GLU A 176 3.23 19.03 -9.39
C GLU A 176 3.08 20.08 -8.28
N ASP A 177 1.94 20.07 -7.58
CA ASP A 177 1.63 21.05 -6.52
C ASP A 177 2.35 20.78 -5.18
N LYS A 178 3.18 19.73 -5.09
CA LYS A 178 4.02 19.49 -3.92
C LYS A 178 5.20 20.47 -3.93
N GLU A 179 5.37 21.23 -2.84
CA GLU A 179 6.32 22.35 -2.71
C GLU A 179 7.76 21.96 -3.11
N GLU A 180 8.23 20.81 -2.64
CA GLU A 180 9.53 20.23 -2.97
C GLU A 180 9.31 18.85 -3.59
N ASN A 181 8.83 18.82 -4.82
CA ASN A 181 8.68 17.59 -5.57
C ASN A 181 9.98 17.20 -6.30
N CYS A 182 10.09 15.91 -6.63
CA CYS A 182 11.21 15.35 -7.38
C CYS A 182 10.84 14.94 -8.80
N LEU A 183 9.80 15.53 -9.40
CA LEU A 183 9.32 15.12 -10.73
C LEU A 183 10.37 15.32 -11.84
N ASP A 184 11.39 16.15 -11.64
CA ASP A 184 12.50 16.37 -12.59
C ASP A 184 13.79 15.57 -12.28
N ASP A 185 13.84 14.84 -11.16
CA ASP A 185 14.95 13.99 -10.72
C ASP A 185 14.44 12.70 -10.05
N LEU A 186 13.74 11.87 -10.83
CA LEU A 186 13.26 10.55 -10.42
C LEU A 186 14.31 9.48 -10.73
N ARG A 187 15.16 9.16 -9.75
CA ARG A 187 16.20 8.13 -9.89
C ARG A 187 15.59 6.77 -9.62
N MET A 188 15.41 6.00 -10.69
CA MET A 188 14.71 4.73 -10.69
C MET A 188 15.70 3.60 -10.90
N TYR A 189 15.90 2.76 -9.88
CA TYR A 189 16.85 1.65 -9.88
C TYR A 189 16.18 0.33 -10.24
N GLN A 190 16.96 -0.62 -10.76
CA GLN A 190 16.48 -1.96 -11.11
C GLN A 190 15.67 -2.59 -9.95
N GLY A 191 14.45 -3.06 -10.25
CA GLY A 191 13.55 -3.70 -9.30
C GLY A 191 12.63 -2.75 -8.53
N ALA A 192 12.84 -1.43 -8.61
CA ALA A 192 11.93 -0.46 -8.00
C ALA A 192 10.54 -0.55 -8.63
N ILE A 193 9.50 -0.28 -7.82
CA ILE A 193 8.12 -0.23 -8.25
C ILE A 193 7.70 1.23 -8.41
N VAL A 194 7.28 1.59 -9.62
CA VAL A 194 6.71 2.89 -9.93
C VAL A 194 5.19 2.76 -9.97
N THR A 195 4.48 3.56 -9.17
CA THR A 195 3.02 3.62 -9.23
C THR A 195 2.59 4.96 -9.81
N VAL A 196 1.87 4.91 -10.92
CA VAL A 196 1.28 6.08 -11.57
C VAL A 196 -0.20 6.13 -11.21
N GLY A 197 -0.69 7.31 -10.85
CA GLY A 197 -2.12 7.59 -10.70
C GLY A 197 -2.47 8.87 -11.45
N CYS A 198 -3.25 8.73 -12.52
CA CYS A 198 -3.64 9.84 -13.40
C CYS A 198 -4.94 9.53 -14.15
N GLU A 199 -5.65 10.56 -14.62
CA GLU A 199 -6.87 10.34 -15.41
C GLU A 199 -6.55 9.75 -16.78
N ASP A 200 -5.59 10.38 -17.48
CA ASP A 200 -5.18 10.00 -18.82
C ASP A 200 -3.80 9.31 -18.81
N THR A 201 -2.73 10.09 -18.82
CA THR A 201 -1.36 9.57 -18.86
C THR A 201 -0.33 10.51 -18.24
N VAL A 202 0.70 9.94 -17.62
CA VAL A 202 1.96 10.61 -17.27
C VAL A 202 3.05 10.19 -18.25
N THR A 203 3.86 11.14 -18.69
CA THR A 203 5.00 10.87 -19.58
C THR A 203 6.31 10.90 -18.80
N LEU A 204 7.03 9.78 -18.75
CA LEU A 204 8.37 9.70 -18.17
C LEU A 204 9.44 9.81 -19.27
N LYS A 205 10.41 10.71 -19.09
CA LYS A 205 11.51 10.94 -20.04
C LYS A 205 12.85 10.73 -19.36
N THR A 206 13.76 10.02 -20.03
CA THR A 206 15.14 9.83 -19.58
C THR A 206 16.11 10.07 -20.72
N ASP A 207 17.33 10.46 -20.39
CA ASP A 207 18.49 10.53 -21.31
C ASP A 207 19.58 9.48 -20.99
N ASN A 208 19.38 8.69 -19.93
CA ASN A 208 20.33 7.69 -19.47
C ASN A 208 19.66 6.35 -19.12
N GLY A 209 18.62 5.97 -19.85
CA GLY A 209 17.94 4.68 -19.68
C GLY A 209 18.88 3.51 -20.01
N GLN A 210 18.98 2.55 -19.09
CA GLN A 210 19.81 1.35 -19.22
C GLN A 210 19.04 0.19 -19.86
N THR A 211 18.59 0.35 -21.10
CA THR A 211 17.78 -0.65 -21.83
C THR A 211 18.48 -2.01 -21.95
N GLY A 212 19.82 -2.03 -22.00
CA GLY A 212 20.61 -3.25 -22.03
C GLY A 212 20.59 -4.08 -20.73
N LEU A 213 20.07 -3.52 -19.62
CA LEU A 213 19.87 -4.22 -18.35
C LEU A 213 18.43 -4.71 -18.15
N MET A 214 17.53 -4.40 -19.09
CA MET A 214 16.14 -4.83 -18.97
C MET A 214 16.02 -6.35 -19.04
N GLU A 215 15.21 -6.89 -18.14
CA GLU A 215 14.81 -8.28 -18.14
C GLU A 215 13.62 -8.46 -19.08
N GLN A 216 13.65 -9.52 -19.89
CA GLN A 216 12.48 -9.86 -20.69
C GLN A 216 11.43 -10.45 -19.76
N GLY A 217 10.27 -9.79 -19.68
CA GLY A 217 9.11 -10.34 -19.01
C GLY A 217 8.75 -11.72 -19.59
N ILE A 218 8.26 -12.59 -18.73
CA ILE A 218 7.72 -13.89 -19.15
C ILE A 218 6.25 -13.73 -19.56
N PRO A 219 5.76 -14.53 -20.53
CA PRO A 219 4.34 -14.54 -20.84
C PRO A 219 3.54 -14.91 -19.59
N ASN A 220 2.42 -14.21 -19.37
CA ASN A 220 1.53 -14.56 -18.28
C ASN A 220 0.92 -15.97 -18.51
N PRO A 221 0.98 -16.88 -17.53
CA PRO A 221 0.41 -18.22 -17.68
C PRO A 221 -1.13 -18.20 -17.81
N LEU A 222 -1.78 -17.11 -17.38
CA LEU A 222 -3.23 -16.95 -17.43
C LEU A 222 -3.67 -16.36 -18.77
N THR A 223 -4.80 -16.86 -19.28
CA THR A 223 -5.37 -16.40 -20.56
C THR A 223 -6.82 -15.98 -20.46
N GLU A 224 -7.48 -16.23 -19.32
CA GLU A 224 -8.91 -15.98 -19.15
C GLU A 224 -9.17 -14.65 -18.45
N THR A 225 -10.03 -13.83 -19.04
CA THR A 225 -10.53 -12.60 -18.45
C THR A 225 -11.60 -12.90 -17.41
N VAL A 226 -11.53 -12.23 -16.26
CA VAL A 226 -12.48 -12.37 -15.16
C VAL A 226 -13.36 -11.13 -15.08
N ALA A 227 -14.68 -11.31 -15.04
CA ALA A 227 -15.62 -10.23 -14.80
C ALA A 227 -16.01 -10.16 -13.31
N ILE A 228 -16.11 -8.94 -12.77
CA ILE A 228 -16.64 -8.63 -11.44
C ILE A 228 -17.78 -7.63 -11.62
N GLY A 229 -19.00 -8.03 -11.29
CA GLY A 229 -20.19 -7.19 -11.42
C GLY A 229 -20.26 -6.11 -10.35
N SER A 230 -21.06 -5.07 -10.59
CA SER A 230 -21.33 -4.00 -9.61
C SER A 230 -21.83 -4.55 -8.27
N GLY A 231 -21.20 -4.13 -7.17
CA GLY A 231 -21.54 -4.57 -5.82
C GLY A 231 -21.08 -6.01 -5.50
N GLU A 232 -20.25 -6.61 -6.36
CA GLU A 232 -19.71 -7.96 -6.18
C GLU A 232 -18.34 -7.90 -5.49
N GLU A 233 -18.05 -8.97 -4.74
CA GLU A 233 -16.72 -9.27 -4.22
C GLU A 233 -16.30 -10.63 -4.76
N LYS A 234 -15.03 -10.74 -5.18
CA LYS A 234 -14.41 -11.99 -5.59
C LYS A 234 -13.08 -12.20 -4.87
N THR A 235 -12.74 -13.48 -4.70
CA THR A 235 -11.50 -13.90 -4.03
C THR A 235 -10.61 -14.71 -4.97
N ALA A 236 -9.35 -14.30 -5.11
CA ALA A 236 -8.33 -15.06 -5.84
C ALA A 236 -8.05 -16.41 -5.17
N GLY A 237 -7.94 -17.48 -5.96
CA GLY A 237 -7.86 -18.88 -5.51
C GLY A 237 -9.21 -19.53 -5.16
N ILE A 238 -10.32 -18.77 -5.20
CA ILE A 238 -11.68 -19.29 -4.98
C ILE A 238 -12.55 -19.04 -6.21
N ASP A 239 -12.68 -17.77 -6.61
CA ASP A 239 -13.57 -17.35 -7.70
C ASP A 239 -12.81 -17.17 -9.04
N PHE A 240 -11.50 -16.96 -8.98
CA PHE A 240 -10.59 -16.85 -10.12
C PHE A 240 -9.15 -17.22 -9.72
N GLU A 241 -8.28 -17.52 -10.68
CA GLU A 241 -6.87 -17.87 -10.41
C GLU A 241 -6.07 -16.67 -9.88
N PRO A 242 -5.16 -16.84 -8.90
CA PRO A 242 -4.21 -15.79 -8.51
C PRO A 242 -3.33 -15.40 -9.69
N GLY A 243 -3.01 -14.12 -9.83
CA GLY A 243 -2.29 -13.66 -11.01
C GLY A 243 -2.09 -12.16 -11.10
N ILE A 244 -1.53 -11.73 -12.23
CA ILE A 244 -1.33 -10.32 -12.55
C ILE A 244 -2.29 -9.93 -13.67
N TYR A 245 -3.07 -8.88 -13.44
CA TYR A 245 -4.16 -8.46 -14.29
C TYR A 245 -4.11 -6.95 -14.57
N ASP A 246 -4.43 -6.57 -15.79
CA ASP A 246 -4.90 -5.23 -16.09
C ASP A 246 -6.39 -5.16 -15.73
N ILE A 247 -6.77 -4.18 -14.92
CA ILE A 247 -8.16 -3.92 -14.55
C ILE A 247 -8.71 -2.85 -15.48
N VAL A 248 -9.89 -3.10 -16.03
CA VAL A 248 -10.68 -2.11 -16.78
C VAL A 248 -12.02 -1.95 -16.09
N ALA A 249 -12.32 -0.74 -15.64
CA ALA A 249 -13.61 -0.39 -15.06
C ALA A 249 -14.63 -0.01 -16.14
N SER A 250 -15.88 -0.36 -15.89
CA SER A 250 -17.05 -0.05 -16.71
C SER A 250 -18.21 0.39 -15.82
N GLY A 251 -19.04 1.30 -16.33
CA GLY A 251 -20.09 1.94 -15.54
C GLY A 251 -19.67 3.31 -15.01
N GLU A 252 -20.26 3.70 -13.88
CA GLU A 252 -19.97 4.97 -13.21
C GLU A 252 -18.62 4.91 -12.48
N ILE A 253 -18.11 6.07 -12.05
CA ILE A 253 -16.99 6.12 -11.12
C ILE A 253 -17.32 5.36 -9.83
N GLY A 254 -16.41 4.51 -9.41
CA GLY A 254 -16.58 3.73 -8.19
C GLY A 254 -15.26 3.42 -7.51
N ILE A 255 -15.38 2.84 -6.32
CA ILE A 255 -14.25 2.42 -5.50
C ILE A 255 -14.08 0.92 -5.69
N VAL A 256 -12.84 0.51 -5.94
CA VAL A 256 -12.39 -0.86 -5.96
C VAL A 256 -11.52 -1.07 -4.72
N ASP A 257 -12.04 -1.81 -3.74
CA ASP A 257 -11.34 -2.16 -2.52
C ASP A 257 -10.60 -3.49 -2.73
N ILE A 258 -9.29 -3.48 -2.47
CA ILE A 258 -8.42 -4.65 -2.62
C ILE A 258 -7.78 -4.93 -1.27
N THR A 259 -7.90 -6.17 -0.81
CA THR A 259 -7.24 -6.63 0.42
C THR A 259 -6.38 -7.86 0.14
N VAL A 260 -5.10 -7.73 0.44
CA VAL A 260 -4.07 -8.75 0.23
C VAL A 260 -3.73 -9.41 1.56
N TYR A 261 -3.57 -10.72 1.52
CA TYR A 261 -3.27 -11.57 2.67
C TYR A 261 -1.97 -12.33 2.43
N ASP A 262 -1.31 -12.73 3.51
CA ASP A 262 -0.15 -13.60 3.46
C ASP A 262 -0.54 -15.10 3.37
N GLU A 263 0.47 -15.97 3.35
CA GLU A 263 0.31 -17.42 3.29
C GLU A 263 -0.51 -18.00 4.46
N VAL A 264 -0.44 -17.39 5.66
CA VAL A 264 -1.17 -17.86 6.85
C VAL A 264 -2.55 -17.20 6.99
N GLY A 265 -2.88 -16.24 6.14
CA GLY A 265 -4.16 -15.52 6.11
C GLY A 265 -4.19 -14.25 6.97
N GLU A 266 -3.03 -13.74 7.41
CA GLU A 266 -2.94 -12.42 8.00
C GLU A 266 -2.99 -11.35 6.92
N LYS A 267 -3.64 -10.23 7.23
CA LYS A 267 -3.82 -9.14 6.28
C LYS A 267 -2.52 -8.35 6.14
N ILE A 268 -1.97 -8.31 4.92
CA ILE A 268 -0.80 -7.49 4.58
C ILE A 268 -1.23 -6.04 4.39
N LYS A 269 -2.20 -5.81 3.48
CA LYS A 269 -2.63 -4.46 3.10
C LYS A 269 -4.09 -4.46 2.65
N THR A 270 -4.78 -3.35 2.96
CA THR A 270 -6.00 -2.94 2.25
C THR A 270 -5.72 -1.61 1.59
N PHE A 271 -6.10 -1.46 0.32
CA PHE A 271 -6.05 -0.20 -0.40
C PHE A 271 -7.24 -0.10 -1.34
N SER A 272 -7.56 1.13 -1.74
CA SER A 272 -8.72 1.43 -2.55
C SER A 272 -8.28 2.22 -3.77
N VAL A 273 -8.80 1.86 -4.94
CA VAL A 273 -8.57 2.59 -6.19
C VAL A 273 -9.90 3.14 -6.70
N TYR A 274 -9.92 4.42 -7.05
CA TYR A 274 -11.07 5.04 -7.71
C TYR A 274 -10.93 4.85 -9.21
N LEU A 275 -11.84 4.12 -9.84
CA LEU A 275 -11.82 3.86 -11.28
C LEU A 275 -13.20 4.14 -11.89
N GLY A 276 -13.21 4.53 -13.17
CA GLY A 276 -14.43 4.71 -13.96
C GLY A 276 -14.40 6.00 -14.75
N GLU A 277 -15.56 6.37 -15.31
CA GLU A 277 -15.73 7.63 -16.06
C GLU A 277 -15.37 8.85 -15.20
N ASP A 278 -14.55 9.74 -15.75
CA ASP A 278 -14.08 10.99 -15.13
C ASP A 278 -13.38 10.78 -13.76
N SER A 279 -12.80 9.61 -13.53
CA SER A 279 -11.97 9.35 -12.35
C SER A 279 -10.60 10.00 -12.51
N GLY A 280 -10.08 10.61 -11.45
CA GLY A 280 -8.70 11.09 -11.42
C GLY A 280 -7.63 9.99 -11.56
N ASN A 281 -8.00 8.70 -11.49
CA ASN A 281 -7.10 7.59 -11.87
C ASN A 281 -7.53 6.89 -13.17
N GLY A 282 -8.47 7.47 -13.91
CA GLY A 282 -8.96 6.95 -15.18
C GLY A 282 -9.81 5.69 -15.04
N LYS A 283 -9.96 4.99 -16.16
CA LYS A 283 -10.79 3.77 -16.27
C LYS A 283 -9.99 2.48 -16.12
N GLU A 284 -8.67 2.55 -16.18
CA GLU A 284 -7.80 1.38 -16.24
C GLU A 284 -6.77 1.41 -15.13
N TYR A 285 -6.38 0.24 -14.64
CA TYR A 285 -5.26 0.06 -13.75
C TYR A 285 -4.36 -1.03 -14.32
N LYS A 286 -3.14 -0.66 -14.73
CA LYS A 286 -2.17 -1.61 -15.28
C LYS A 286 -1.48 -2.40 -14.19
N TYR A 287 -1.27 -3.69 -14.46
CA TYR A 287 -0.40 -4.55 -13.67
C TYR A 287 -0.80 -4.68 -12.18
N MET A 288 -2.08 -4.95 -11.91
CA MET A 288 -2.53 -5.29 -10.57
C MET A 288 -2.09 -6.71 -10.20
N VAL A 289 -1.33 -6.86 -9.13
CA VAL A 289 -0.87 -8.16 -8.63
C VAL A 289 -1.89 -8.68 -7.62
N LEU A 290 -2.49 -9.85 -7.86
CA LEU A 290 -3.53 -10.44 -7.02
C LEU A 290 -3.08 -11.83 -6.53
N PRO A 291 -2.32 -11.91 -5.41
CA PRO A 291 -1.92 -13.15 -4.77
C PRO A 291 -3.12 -14.00 -4.33
N GLU A 292 -2.86 -15.25 -3.97
CA GLU A 292 -3.87 -16.15 -3.41
C GLU A 292 -4.58 -15.50 -2.20
N LYS A 293 -5.90 -15.74 -2.07
CA LYS A 293 -6.79 -15.17 -1.05
C LYS A 293 -7.06 -13.67 -1.17
N THR A 294 -6.44 -12.96 -2.11
CA THR A 294 -6.73 -11.53 -2.32
C THR A 294 -8.22 -11.34 -2.62
N THR A 295 -8.87 -10.47 -1.85
CA THR A 295 -10.26 -10.08 -2.09
C THR A 295 -10.31 -8.77 -2.86
N ILE A 296 -11.11 -8.74 -3.91
CA ILE A 296 -11.41 -7.54 -4.70
C ILE A 296 -12.92 -7.29 -4.66
N ALA A 297 -13.31 -6.16 -4.11
CA ALA A 297 -14.70 -5.74 -3.96
C ALA A 297 -14.93 -4.42 -4.70
N CYS A 298 -16.00 -4.35 -5.48
CA CYS A 298 -16.40 -3.09 -6.09
C CYS A 298 -17.72 -2.57 -5.51
N ASN A 299 -17.81 -1.25 -5.36
CA ASN A 299 -19.04 -0.60 -4.92
C ASN A 299 -20.13 -0.64 -6.01
N ASP A 300 -21.38 -0.38 -5.60
CA ASP A 300 -22.50 -0.22 -6.52
C ASP A 300 -22.19 0.87 -7.57
N GLY A 301 -22.39 0.55 -8.85
CA GLY A 301 -22.21 1.46 -9.99
C GLY A 301 -21.03 1.16 -10.88
N VAL A 302 -20.01 0.44 -10.39
CA VAL A 302 -18.81 0.07 -11.17
C VAL A 302 -18.65 -1.44 -11.30
N ALA A 303 -18.39 -1.92 -12.51
CA ALA A 303 -18.06 -3.31 -12.81
C ALA A 303 -16.67 -3.39 -13.42
N LEU A 304 -15.95 -4.49 -13.17
CA LEU A 304 -14.56 -4.66 -13.55
C LEU A 304 -14.38 -5.82 -14.53
N SER A 305 -13.42 -5.64 -15.43
CA SER A 305 -12.85 -6.69 -16.26
C SER A 305 -11.37 -6.83 -15.93
N LEU A 306 -10.97 -7.97 -15.40
CA LEU A 306 -9.59 -8.31 -15.06
C LEU A 306 -9.03 -9.13 -16.22
N THR A 307 -8.22 -8.51 -17.06
CA THR A 307 -7.56 -9.18 -18.20
C THR A 307 -6.14 -9.52 -17.79
N PRO A 308 -5.68 -10.78 -17.93
CA PRO A 308 -4.29 -11.11 -17.63
C PRO A 308 -3.33 -10.16 -18.35
N ALA A 309 -2.38 -9.58 -17.62
CA ALA A 309 -1.34 -8.74 -18.22
C ALA A 309 -0.56 -9.58 -19.27
N GLU A 310 -0.15 -8.99 -20.38
CA GLU A 310 0.49 -9.76 -21.47
C GLU A 310 1.81 -10.41 -21.03
N THR A 311 2.61 -9.67 -20.25
CA THR A 311 3.88 -10.13 -19.70
C THR A 311 3.97 -9.81 -18.22
N ILE A 312 4.73 -10.63 -17.49
CA ILE A 312 4.94 -10.49 -16.06
C ILE A 312 6.44 -10.60 -15.73
N ALA A 313 6.86 -10.01 -14.62
CA ALA A 313 8.24 -10.08 -14.14
C ALA A 313 8.49 -11.38 -13.37
N SER A 314 7.48 -11.84 -12.62
CA SER A 314 7.57 -13.03 -11.76
C SER A 314 6.18 -13.59 -11.45
N GLU A 315 6.12 -14.85 -11.05
CA GLU A 315 4.96 -15.50 -10.43
C GLU A 315 4.99 -15.39 -8.89
N ASP A 316 6.02 -14.76 -8.32
CA ASP A 316 6.08 -14.43 -6.88
C ASP A 316 5.23 -13.19 -6.56
N TYR A 317 3.92 -13.42 -6.46
CA TYR A 317 2.94 -12.35 -6.25
C TYR A 317 3.03 -11.73 -4.85
N LEU A 318 3.40 -12.50 -3.82
CA LEU A 318 3.56 -11.97 -2.46
C LEU A 318 4.85 -11.15 -2.32
N GLY A 319 5.95 -11.59 -2.93
CA GLY A 319 7.21 -10.84 -2.95
C GLY A 319 7.06 -9.44 -3.55
N PHE A 320 6.11 -9.23 -4.48
CA PHE A 320 5.76 -7.89 -4.97
C PHE A 320 5.30 -6.95 -3.83
N TYR A 321 4.46 -7.44 -2.92
CA TYR A 321 3.94 -6.65 -1.80
C TYR A 321 4.94 -6.48 -0.66
N GLU A 322 5.82 -7.45 -0.44
CA GLU A 322 6.97 -7.29 0.48
C GLU A 322 7.97 -6.22 -0.03
N ASN A 323 8.03 -6.03 -1.35
CA ASN A 323 8.81 -4.96 -1.95
C ASN A 323 8.09 -3.63 -1.92
N LEU A 324 6.76 -3.59 -1.86
CA LEU A 324 5.95 -2.37 -1.85
C LEU A 324 5.64 -1.86 -0.43
N TYR A 325 5.85 -2.66 0.62
CA TYR A 325 5.55 -2.31 2.02
C TYR A 325 6.57 -2.92 2.99
#